data_AF-A0A6L6WDD6-F1
#
_entry.id   AF-A0A6L6WDD6-F1
#
_cell.length_a   1.000
_cell.length_b   1.000
_cell.length_c   1.000
_cell.angle_alpha   90.00
_cell.angle_beta   90.00
_cell.angle_gamma   90.00
#
_symmetry.space_group_name_H-M   'P 1'
#
loop_
_entity.id
_entity.type
_entity.pdbx_description
1 polymer ?
#
loop_
_entity_poly.entity_id
_entity_poly.type
_entity_poly.pdbx_seq_one_letter_code
_entity_poly.pdbx_strand_id
1 'polypeptide(L)'
;MHHFIDRRRNPKGKSLGNRQRFLRRARDNIKERVDRSVRGKTLQQDSGDPNEGEKVTIPAKGLKEPRLAHSATGGLRHHVLPGNKEFVVGDTIPRPQGGAGQGGSKASEDGEGEDEFSFTLSQDEYLEILFDGLELPDLVEKNTFETLTVGTRRAGLTTAGSPNNLNLVRTMRNSLGRRIALQRPTMAAQKQIESQIEELEMKEPLTAKQQKLLQELQARLEGIERKRRVVGYIDPLDLRFDTYVPEKIRNSKAVVFCLMDVSGSMQEREKDLAKRFFLLLHLFLTRGYEQTEIVFIRHTHHAQEVDEEAFFYARETGGTIVSTALEKMKEVIADRYPTDEWNIYGAQASDGENFGNDSQRCKTLLLQDLLPVCQFYAYVEIVDEDADMLLSNAEAGEDLWQAYRQVKSKVQHFEMQRVSLPSHIYPIFREFFLPKIKGAQHAGS
;
A
#
# COMPACT_ATOMS: atom_id res chain seq x y z
N MET A 1 0.31 9.72 26.20
CA MET A 1 1.03 9.49 24.93
C MET A 1 2.09 8.43 25.14
N HIS A 2 1.89 7.21 24.65
CA HIS A 2 2.91 6.16 24.75
C HIS A 2 3.85 6.24 23.54
N HIS A 3 5.08 6.71 23.76
CA HIS A 3 6.15 6.62 22.76
C HIS A 3 6.66 5.18 22.69
N PHE A 4 6.39 4.50 21.57
CA PHE A 4 6.94 3.17 21.30
C PHE A 4 8.44 3.30 20.97
N ILE A 5 9.29 2.77 21.85
CA ILE A 5 10.74 2.66 21.59
C ILE A 5 11.03 1.21 21.18
N ASP A 6 11.18 0.98 19.87
CA ASP A 6 11.64 -0.29 19.32
C ASP A 6 13.17 -0.44 19.51
N ARG A 7 13.61 -1.60 20.02
CA ARG A 7 15.00 -1.92 20.38
C ARG A 7 15.58 -3.09 19.56
N ARG A 8 15.02 -3.43 18.39
CA ARG A 8 15.66 -4.40 17.49
C ARG A 8 17.11 -3.98 17.19
N ARG A 9 18.03 -4.95 17.09
CA ARG A 9 19.40 -4.70 16.61
C ARG A 9 19.31 -4.21 15.18
N ASN A 10 19.37 -2.90 15.06
CA ASN A 10 19.43 -2.20 13.81
C ASN A 10 20.65 -2.75 13.02
N PRO A 11 20.51 -3.22 11.77
CA PRO A 11 21.68 -3.49 10.95
C PRO A 11 22.55 -2.23 10.97
N LYS A 12 23.81 -2.38 11.36
CA LYS A 12 24.72 -1.29 11.75
C LYS A 12 24.57 -0.10 10.79
N GLY A 13 23.97 0.99 11.26
CA GLY A 13 24.04 2.31 10.59
C GLY A 13 22.74 3.08 10.31
N LYS A 14 21.52 2.52 10.42
CA LYS A 14 20.32 3.25 9.92
C LYS A 14 19.12 3.26 10.87
N SER A 15 18.81 4.37 11.54
CA SER A 15 17.58 4.52 12.36
C SER A 15 16.33 3.95 11.66
N LEU A 16 15.53 3.13 12.36
CA LEU A 16 14.30 2.54 11.80
C LEU A 16 13.36 3.61 11.22
N GLY A 17 13.26 4.77 11.86
CA GLY A 17 12.47 5.90 11.36
C GLY A 17 12.98 6.45 10.04
N ASN A 18 14.31 6.51 9.85
CA ASN A 18 14.89 6.94 8.57
C ASN A 18 14.64 5.91 7.47
N ARG A 19 14.76 4.62 7.78
CA ARG A 19 14.43 3.54 6.84
C ARG A 19 12.97 3.59 6.41
N GLN A 20 12.05 3.79 7.34
CA GLN A 20 10.62 3.90 7.02
C GLN A 20 10.32 5.14 6.17
N ARG A 21 10.93 6.30 6.47
CA ARG A 21 10.82 7.52 5.66
C ARG A 21 11.39 7.32 4.25
N PHE A 22 12.51 6.62 4.12
CA PHE A 22 13.11 6.27 2.83
C PHE A 22 12.17 5.37 2.02
N LEU A 23 11.67 4.28 2.60
CA LEU A 23 10.74 3.37 1.92
C LEU A 23 9.45 4.07 1.48
N ARG A 24 8.91 4.95 2.32
CA ARG A 24 7.74 5.78 1.96
C ARG A 24 8.04 6.66 0.76
N ARG A 25 9.15 7.42 0.78
CA ARG A 25 9.53 8.29 -0.34
C ARG A 25 9.80 7.50 -1.62
N ALA A 26 10.42 6.33 -1.51
CA ALA A 26 10.63 5.45 -2.65
C ALA A 26 9.30 4.98 -3.25
N ARG A 27 8.34 4.53 -2.42
CA ARG A 27 6.98 4.17 -2.86
C ARG A 27 6.26 5.35 -3.50
N ASP A 28 6.30 6.53 -2.90
CA ASP A 28 5.66 7.73 -3.43
C ASP A 28 6.25 8.11 -4.81
N ASN A 29 7.58 8.03 -4.97
CA ASN A 29 8.25 8.26 -6.26
C ASN A 29 7.87 7.21 -7.32
N ILE A 30 7.76 5.92 -6.94
CA ILE A 30 7.32 4.86 -7.85
C ILE A 30 5.88 5.15 -8.28
N LYS A 31 5.00 5.49 -7.34
CA LYS A 31 3.60 5.83 -7.62
C LYS A 31 3.47 7.01 -8.58
N GLU A 32 4.21 8.10 -8.33
CA GLU A 32 4.20 9.27 -9.23
C GLU A 32 4.68 8.91 -10.65
N ARG A 33 5.66 8.01 -10.76
CA ARG A 33 6.21 7.55 -12.04
C ARG A 33 5.26 6.63 -12.79
N VAL A 34 4.62 5.69 -12.08
CA VAL A 34 3.56 4.85 -12.63
C VAL A 34 2.39 5.73 -13.12
N ASP A 35 1.90 6.64 -12.26
CA ASP A 35 0.85 7.61 -12.62
C ASP A 35 1.20 8.43 -13.88
N ARG A 36 2.48 8.82 -14.02
CA ARG A 36 2.97 9.56 -15.19
C ARG A 36 3.15 8.67 -16.43
N SER A 37 3.60 7.43 -16.25
CA SER A 37 3.76 6.43 -17.33
C SER A 37 2.41 6.21 -18.02
N VAL A 38 1.35 6.00 -17.23
CA VAL A 38 -0.01 5.77 -17.73
C VAL A 38 -0.56 6.97 -18.51
N ARG A 39 -0.26 8.19 -18.08
CA ARG A 39 -0.69 9.41 -18.81
C ARG A 39 0.01 9.57 -20.15
N GLY A 40 1.26 9.08 -20.27
CA GLY A 40 2.09 9.23 -21.47
C GLY A 40 2.08 8.02 -22.41
N LYS A 41 1.72 6.83 -21.93
CA LYS A 41 1.63 5.61 -22.72
C LYS A 41 0.18 5.21 -22.94
N THR A 42 -0.17 5.12 -24.22
CA THR A 42 -1.27 4.31 -24.73
C THR A 42 -1.11 2.89 -24.16
N LEU A 43 -2.10 2.40 -23.39
CA LEU A 43 -2.30 0.97 -23.11
C LEU A 43 -2.55 0.23 -24.43
N GLN A 44 -1.55 0.15 -25.29
CA GLN A 44 -1.50 -0.82 -26.36
C GLN A 44 -0.87 -2.06 -25.73
N GLN A 45 -1.60 -3.17 -25.80
CA GLN A 45 -1.00 -4.49 -25.65
C GLN A 45 0.05 -4.61 -26.75
N ASP A 46 1.27 -4.15 -26.47
CA ASP A 46 2.41 -4.52 -27.29
C ASP A 46 2.51 -6.04 -27.21
N SER A 47 2.64 -6.63 -28.38
CA SER A 47 2.70 -8.07 -28.58
C SER A 47 4.01 -8.58 -27.98
N GLY A 48 4.00 -8.86 -26.69
CA GLY A 48 5.14 -9.29 -25.89
C GLY A 48 4.66 -10.14 -24.72
N ASP A 49 5.44 -11.17 -24.41
CA ASP A 49 5.13 -12.21 -23.41
C ASP A 49 4.47 -11.64 -22.14
N PRO A 50 3.38 -12.24 -21.60
CA PRO A 50 2.74 -11.81 -20.35
C PRO A 50 3.64 -11.88 -19.11
N ASN A 51 4.87 -12.39 -19.24
CA ASN A 51 5.91 -12.41 -18.22
C ASN A 51 6.88 -11.23 -18.27
N GLU A 52 6.80 -10.35 -19.27
CA GLU A 52 7.72 -9.22 -19.38
C GLU A 52 7.23 -8.04 -18.52
N GLY A 53 7.79 -7.93 -17.32
CA GLY A 53 7.44 -6.88 -16.37
C GLY A 53 7.70 -5.45 -16.89
N GLU A 54 6.95 -4.47 -16.38
CA GLU A 54 7.09 -3.07 -16.78
C GLU A 54 8.37 -2.44 -16.20
N LYS A 55 9.22 -1.89 -17.08
CA LYS A 55 10.44 -1.20 -16.67
C LYS A 55 10.15 0.25 -16.27
N VAL A 56 10.29 0.56 -14.98
CA VAL A 56 10.12 1.91 -14.43
C VAL A 56 11.48 2.47 -14.00
N THR A 57 11.84 3.63 -14.56
CA THR A 57 13.08 4.34 -14.22
C THR A 57 12.80 5.42 -13.17
N ILE A 58 13.51 5.32 -12.04
CA ILE A 58 13.42 6.29 -10.93
C ILE A 58 14.70 7.13 -10.92
N PRO A 59 14.61 8.47 -11.00
CA PRO A 59 15.78 9.33 -10.87
C PRO A 59 16.34 9.20 -9.45
N ALA A 60 17.67 9.25 -9.31
CA ALA A 60 18.29 9.20 -7.98
C ALA A 60 17.95 10.46 -7.13
N LYS A 61 17.52 11.54 -7.77
CA LYS A 61 17.11 12.81 -7.15
C LYS A 61 15.92 12.61 -6.21
N GLY A 62 16.22 12.57 -4.91
CA GLY A 62 15.23 12.39 -3.83
C GLY A 62 15.39 11.08 -3.04
N LEU A 63 16.02 10.05 -3.61
CA LEU A 63 16.34 8.79 -2.91
C LEU A 63 17.56 8.95 -1.98
N LYS A 64 18.35 10.00 -2.16
CA LYS A 64 19.49 10.29 -1.29
C LYS A 64 19.03 10.67 0.13
N GLU A 65 19.61 10.00 1.12
CA GLU A 65 19.48 10.41 2.52
C GLU A 65 20.33 11.68 2.75
N PRO A 66 19.80 12.76 3.33
CA PRO A 66 20.61 13.92 3.69
C PRO A 66 21.64 13.49 4.74
N ARG A 67 22.92 13.70 4.43
CA ARG A 67 24.03 13.45 5.34
C ARG A 67 24.38 14.73 6.06
N LEU A 68 24.17 14.76 7.37
CA LEU A 68 24.71 15.82 8.21
C LEU A 68 26.15 15.45 8.58
N ALA A 69 27.09 16.24 8.10
CA ALA A 69 28.48 16.19 8.53
C ALA A 69 28.82 17.47 9.27
N HIS A 70 29.73 17.41 10.23
CA HIS A 70 30.33 18.62 10.76
C HIS A 70 31.05 19.33 9.61
N SER A 71 30.70 20.60 9.37
CA SER A 71 31.40 21.43 8.37
C SER A 71 32.89 21.31 8.58
N ALA A 72 33.69 21.09 7.53
CA ALA A 72 35.15 21.04 7.62
C ALA A 72 35.74 22.42 7.93
N THR A 73 34.98 23.49 7.69
CA THR A 73 35.40 24.89 7.82
C THR A 73 34.55 25.61 8.85
N GLY A 74 35.20 26.25 9.84
CA GLY A 74 34.54 27.04 10.87
C GLY A 74 34.16 26.29 12.16
N GLY A 75 33.63 27.05 13.12
CA GLY A 75 33.30 26.60 14.48
C GLY A 75 34.49 26.63 15.45
N LEU A 76 34.19 26.63 16.75
CA LEU A 76 35.17 26.54 17.82
C LEU A 76 35.49 25.05 18.03
N ARG A 77 36.73 24.64 17.72
CA ARG A 77 37.15 23.24 17.82
C ARG A 77 38.29 23.09 18.79
N HIS A 78 38.14 22.16 19.73
CA HIS A 78 39.21 21.71 20.59
C HIS A 78 39.73 20.37 20.04
N HIS A 79 40.99 20.31 19.62
CA HIS A 79 41.68 19.06 19.32
C HIS A 79 42.97 19.01 20.12
N VAL A 80 43.43 17.81 20.46
CA VAL A 80 44.69 17.59 21.16
C VAL A 80 45.72 17.14 20.13
N LEU A 81 46.79 17.92 19.94
CA LEU A 81 47.92 17.53 19.10
C LEU A 81 48.94 16.77 19.96
N PRO A 82 49.46 15.62 19.50
CA PRO A 82 50.48 14.89 20.24
C PRO A 82 51.83 15.62 20.17
N GLY A 83 52.38 15.97 21.34
CA GLY A 83 53.76 16.46 21.48
C GLY A 83 53.94 17.93 21.14
N ASN A 84 53.61 18.81 22.10
CA ASN A 84 53.98 20.22 21.99
C ASN A 84 55.42 20.42 22.50
N LYS A 85 56.34 20.77 21.61
CA LYS A 85 57.72 21.13 21.96
C LYS A 85 58.05 22.60 21.71
N GLU A 86 57.16 23.33 21.02
CA GLU A 86 57.50 24.63 20.41
C GLU A 86 56.48 25.75 20.69
N PHE A 87 55.23 25.45 21.08
CA PHE A 87 54.17 26.46 21.24
C PHE A 87 53.82 26.71 22.71
N VAL A 88 53.47 27.94 23.06
CA VAL A 88 52.98 28.33 24.40
C VAL A 88 51.49 28.70 24.32
N VAL A 89 50.78 28.66 25.45
CA VAL A 89 49.36 29.04 25.53
C VAL A 89 49.18 30.49 25.07
N GLY A 90 48.53 30.69 23.93
CA GLY A 90 48.29 32.01 23.32
C GLY A 90 48.78 32.14 21.88
N ASP A 91 49.63 31.22 21.41
CA ASP A 91 50.19 31.27 20.06
C ASP A 91 49.15 30.96 18.96
N THR A 92 49.23 31.69 17.85
CA THR A 92 48.41 31.46 16.66
C THR A 92 49.12 30.48 15.71
N ILE A 93 48.56 29.29 15.53
CA ILE A 93 49.07 28.29 14.58
C ILE A 93 48.58 28.65 13.16
N PRO A 94 49.47 28.71 12.15
CA PRO A 94 49.05 28.94 10.78
C PRO A 94 48.10 27.83 10.31
N ARG A 95 46.99 28.21 9.68
CA ARG A 95 46.01 27.25 9.15
C ARG A 95 46.73 26.35 8.13
N PRO A 96 46.68 25.01 8.25
CA PRO A 96 47.29 24.13 7.27
C PRO A 96 46.71 24.47 5.89
N GLN A 97 47.59 24.81 4.93
CA GLN A 97 47.19 24.92 3.54
C GLN A 97 46.71 23.54 3.11
N GLY A 98 45.48 23.46 2.59
CA GLY A 98 44.84 22.19 2.25
C GLY A 98 45.76 21.37 1.36
N GLY A 99 46.30 20.28 1.90
CA GLY A 99 47.02 19.29 1.11
C GLY A 99 46.04 18.70 0.12
N ALA A 100 46.28 18.97 -1.17
CA ALA A 100 45.68 18.23 -2.25
C ALA A 100 46.07 16.76 -2.09
N GLY A 101 45.19 15.98 -1.45
CA GLY A 101 45.25 14.53 -1.47
C GLY A 101 45.10 14.09 -2.91
N GLN A 102 46.21 13.65 -3.49
CA GLN A 102 46.30 12.98 -4.78
C GLN A 102 45.61 11.61 -4.66
N GLY A 103 44.27 11.63 -4.65
CA GLY A 103 43.42 10.47 -4.85
C GLY A 103 42.81 10.59 -6.24
N GLY A 104 43.26 9.74 -7.15
CA GLY A 104 42.83 9.75 -8.55
C GLY A 104 41.31 9.66 -8.68
N SER A 105 40.71 10.75 -9.16
CA SER A 105 39.41 10.78 -9.80
C SER A 105 39.59 11.69 -10.99
N LYS A 106 39.78 11.09 -12.17
CA LYS A 106 39.46 11.78 -13.43
C LYS A 106 37.97 12.12 -13.34
N ALA A 107 37.66 13.35 -12.96
CA ALA A 107 36.36 13.93 -13.20
C ALA A 107 36.31 14.25 -14.70
N SER A 108 35.44 13.54 -15.43
CA SER A 108 35.04 13.94 -16.76
C SER A 108 34.36 15.31 -16.70
N GLU A 109 34.49 16.08 -17.78
CA GLU A 109 34.00 17.47 -17.92
C GLU A 109 32.47 17.58 -18.08
N ASP A 110 31.75 16.45 -18.04
CA ASP A 110 30.28 16.40 -18.03
C ASP A 110 29.77 16.09 -16.61
N GLY A 111 29.07 17.07 -16.06
CA GLY A 111 28.51 17.04 -14.71
C GLY A 111 27.43 15.97 -14.49
N GLU A 112 27.42 15.44 -13.27
CA GLU A 112 26.27 14.80 -12.60
C GLU A 112 25.46 13.81 -13.45
N GLY A 113 26.06 12.69 -13.85
CA GLY A 113 25.32 11.46 -14.09
C GLY A 113 24.89 10.87 -12.74
N GLU A 114 23.76 11.31 -12.19
CA GLU A 114 23.09 10.52 -11.17
C GLU A 114 22.69 9.19 -11.80
N ASP A 115 23.27 8.07 -11.37
CA ASP A 115 22.87 6.74 -11.86
C ASP A 115 21.36 6.55 -11.62
N GLU A 116 20.58 6.65 -12.70
CA GLU A 116 19.15 6.38 -12.67
C GLU A 116 18.94 4.90 -12.37
N PHE A 117 18.12 4.61 -11.36
CA PHE A 117 17.79 3.23 -11.02
C PHE A 117 16.60 2.79 -11.88
N SER A 118 16.82 1.86 -12.80
CA SER A 118 15.72 1.18 -13.50
C SER A 118 15.32 -0.08 -12.75
N PHE A 119 14.06 -0.18 -12.34
CA PHE A 119 13.46 -1.39 -11.80
C PHE A 119 12.54 -2.01 -12.87
N THR A 120 12.46 -3.33 -12.88
CA THR A 120 11.43 -4.08 -13.62
C THR A 120 10.38 -4.50 -12.59
N LEU A 121 9.18 -3.95 -12.69
CA LEU A 121 8.03 -4.34 -11.87
C LEU A 121 7.31 -5.49 -12.56
N SER A 122 6.83 -6.46 -11.80
CA SER A 122 5.87 -7.43 -12.36
C SER A 122 4.55 -6.72 -12.72
N GLN A 123 3.76 -7.34 -13.59
CA GLN A 123 2.42 -6.83 -13.95
C GLN A 123 1.55 -6.66 -12.69
N ASP A 124 1.58 -7.62 -11.78
CA ASP A 124 0.80 -7.60 -10.54
C ASP A 124 1.21 -6.45 -9.61
N GLU A 125 2.51 -6.20 -9.46
CA GLU A 125 3.04 -5.08 -8.66
C GLU A 125 2.69 -3.74 -9.30
N TYR A 126 2.76 -3.65 -10.62
CA TYR A 126 2.38 -2.45 -11.35
C TYR A 126 0.90 -2.11 -11.13
N LEU A 127 0.01 -3.09 -11.30
CA LEU A 127 -1.43 -2.91 -11.07
C LEU A 127 -1.77 -2.57 -9.61
N GLU A 128 -1.08 -3.19 -8.65
CA GLU A 128 -1.26 -2.86 -7.23
C GLU A 128 -0.90 -1.39 -6.93
N ILE A 129 0.18 -0.89 -7.54
CA ILE A 129 0.60 0.51 -7.39
C ILE A 129 -0.35 1.45 -8.13
N LEU A 130 -0.83 1.05 -9.30
CA LEU A 130 -1.77 1.80 -10.13
C LEU A 130 -3.10 2.03 -9.40
N PHE A 131 -3.63 0.99 -8.75
CA PHE A 131 -4.91 1.05 -8.04
C PHE A 131 -4.78 1.44 -6.56
N ASP A 132 -3.57 1.79 -6.10
CA ASP A 132 -3.29 2.15 -4.71
C ASP A 132 -4.11 3.36 -4.26
N GLY A 133 -5.03 3.13 -3.33
CA GLY A 133 -5.91 4.17 -2.79
C GLY A 133 -7.14 4.48 -3.65
N LEU A 134 -7.50 3.58 -4.57
CA LEU A 134 -8.82 3.57 -5.22
C LEU A 134 -9.73 2.56 -4.53
N GLU A 135 -11.00 2.90 -4.40
CA GLU A 135 -12.03 2.02 -3.84
C GLU A 135 -13.39 2.28 -4.51
N LEU A 136 -14.27 1.28 -4.48
CA LEU A 136 -15.67 1.44 -4.86
C LEU A 136 -16.35 2.45 -3.93
N PRO A 137 -16.91 3.55 -4.47
CA PRO A 137 -17.57 4.56 -3.66
C PRO A 137 -18.75 3.99 -2.87
N ASP A 138 -18.93 4.47 -1.65
CA ASP A 138 -20.07 4.16 -0.79
C ASP A 138 -20.40 2.66 -0.68
N LEU A 139 -19.36 1.82 -0.64
CA LEU A 139 -19.50 0.39 -0.41
C LEU A 139 -20.12 0.14 0.96
N VAL A 140 -21.36 -0.34 0.98
CA VAL A 140 -22.10 -0.61 2.21
C VAL A 140 -21.84 -2.04 2.66
N GLU A 141 -21.51 -2.19 3.93
CA GLU A 141 -21.52 -3.49 4.60
C GLU A 141 -22.96 -4.01 4.71
N LYS A 142 -23.40 -4.81 3.74
CA LYS A 142 -24.69 -5.50 3.80
C LYS A 142 -24.58 -6.65 4.79
N ASN A 143 -25.47 -6.68 5.79
CA ASN A 143 -25.50 -7.71 6.81
C ASN A 143 -26.40 -8.87 6.33
N THR A 144 -25.85 -9.83 5.60
CA THR A 144 -26.59 -11.08 5.33
C THR A 144 -25.73 -12.29 5.63
N PHE A 145 -26.33 -13.20 6.39
CA PHE A 145 -25.75 -14.45 6.87
C PHE A 145 -25.38 -15.33 5.68
N GLU A 146 -24.11 -15.45 5.32
CA GLU A 146 -23.53 -16.75 4.95
C GLU A 146 -22.00 -16.70 4.80
N THR A 147 -21.38 -17.71 5.43
CA THR A 147 -19.93 -17.92 5.61
C THR A 147 -19.16 -16.77 6.27
N LEU A 148 -19.21 -16.76 7.60
CA LEU A 148 -18.23 -16.07 8.44
C LEU A 148 -16.84 -16.63 8.11
N THR A 149 -16.09 -15.98 7.23
CA THR A 149 -14.65 -16.19 7.15
C THR A 149 -14.06 -15.63 8.44
N VAL A 150 -13.75 -16.53 9.37
CA VAL A 150 -13.14 -16.17 10.64
C VAL A 150 -11.67 -15.88 10.37
N GLY A 151 -11.36 -14.64 10.05
CA GLY A 151 -10.00 -14.14 10.09
C GLY A 151 -9.50 -14.14 11.54
N THR A 152 -8.19 -14.26 11.73
CA THR A 152 -7.58 -14.12 13.06
C THR A 152 -6.75 -12.86 13.11
N ARG A 153 -7.12 -11.90 13.97
CA ARG A 153 -6.30 -10.71 14.22
C ARG A 153 -5.49 -10.88 15.50
N ARG A 154 -4.25 -10.40 15.50
CA ARG A 154 -3.42 -10.43 16.71
C ARG A 154 -3.97 -9.45 17.74
N ALA A 155 -4.47 -9.98 18.85
CA ALA A 155 -5.08 -9.22 19.93
C ALA A 155 -4.08 -8.83 21.05
N GLY A 156 -2.89 -9.43 21.07
CA GLY A 156 -1.83 -9.06 22.01
C GLY A 156 -1.03 -10.24 22.54
N LEU A 157 -0.65 -10.15 23.82
CA LEU A 157 0.13 -11.16 24.54
C LEU A 157 -0.64 -11.63 25.78
N THR A 158 -0.64 -12.93 26.03
CA THR A 158 -1.19 -13.57 27.25
C THR A 158 -0.11 -14.37 27.97
N THR A 159 -0.35 -14.71 29.25
CA THR A 159 0.57 -15.51 30.07
C THR A 159 0.41 -17.01 29.88
N ALA A 160 -0.72 -17.46 29.33
CA ALA A 160 -1.03 -18.85 29.06
C ALA A 160 -1.63 -19.00 27.66
N GLY A 161 -1.28 -20.08 26.96
CA GLY A 161 -1.76 -20.36 25.60
C GLY A 161 -1.18 -21.66 25.04
N SER A 162 -1.56 -21.99 23.80
CA SER A 162 -1.00 -23.14 23.08
C SER A 162 0.50 -22.92 22.81
N PRO A 163 1.35 -23.97 22.92
CA PRO A 163 2.78 -23.89 22.59
C PRO A 163 3.09 -23.30 21.21
N ASN A 164 2.20 -23.51 20.22
CA ASN A 164 2.37 -22.96 18.87
C ASN A 164 2.36 -21.44 18.85
N ASN A 165 1.68 -20.81 19.80
CA ASN A 165 1.59 -19.35 19.90
C ASN A 165 2.65 -18.78 20.86
N LEU A 166 3.64 -19.58 21.32
CA LEU A 166 4.64 -19.09 22.26
C LEU A 166 5.52 -18.00 21.62
N ASN A 167 5.46 -16.79 22.17
CA ASN A 167 6.34 -15.71 21.76
C ASN A 167 7.70 -15.86 22.46
N LEU A 168 8.63 -16.55 21.78
CA LEU A 168 9.97 -16.86 22.31
C LEU A 168 10.73 -15.59 22.73
N VAL A 169 10.68 -14.53 21.91
CA VAL A 169 11.43 -13.29 22.15
C VAL A 169 10.95 -12.60 23.43
N ARG A 170 9.64 -12.47 23.61
CA ARG A 170 9.05 -11.84 24.80
C ARG A 170 9.28 -12.69 26.05
N THR A 171 9.13 -14.01 25.93
CA THR A 171 9.39 -14.97 27.00
C THR A 171 10.84 -14.90 27.50
N MET A 172 11.80 -14.96 26.57
CA MET A 172 13.23 -14.89 26.89
C MET A 172 13.63 -13.54 27.50
N ARG A 173 12.98 -12.45 27.08
CA ARG A 173 13.22 -11.12 27.65
C ARG A 173 12.73 -11.01 29.09
N ASN A 174 11.55 -11.54 29.40
CA ASN A 174 11.03 -11.57 30.77
C ASN A 174 11.90 -12.45 31.67
N SER A 175 12.25 -13.64 31.18
CA SER A 175 13.19 -14.56 31.82
C SER A 175 14.53 -13.90 32.14
N LEU A 176 15.12 -13.18 31.19
CA LEU A 176 16.36 -12.44 31.42
C LEU A 176 16.19 -11.36 32.50
N GLY A 177 15.12 -10.58 32.44
CA GLY A 177 14.80 -9.56 33.44
C GLY A 177 14.67 -10.13 34.85
N ARG A 178 13.95 -11.24 35.00
CA ARG A 178 13.79 -11.96 36.28
C ARG A 178 15.12 -12.50 36.80
N ARG A 179 15.95 -13.10 35.93
CA ARG A 179 17.28 -13.59 36.32
C ARG A 179 18.20 -12.47 36.80
N ILE A 180 18.13 -11.29 36.19
CA ILE A 180 18.89 -10.11 36.63
C ILE A 180 18.36 -9.63 37.99
N ALA A 181 17.03 -9.49 38.13
CA ALA A 181 16.41 -9.02 39.37
C ALA A 181 16.70 -9.95 40.57
N LEU A 182 16.66 -11.27 40.35
CA LEU A 182 16.96 -12.28 41.37
C LEU A 182 18.47 -12.61 41.48
N GLN A 183 19.33 -11.84 40.79
CA GLN A 183 20.79 -11.99 40.82
C GLN A 183 21.26 -13.43 40.58
N ARG A 184 20.69 -14.10 39.57
CA ARG A 184 21.10 -15.45 39.22
C ARG A 184 22.57 -15.44 38.75
N PRO A 185 23.47 -16.24 39.37
CA PRO A 185 24.85 -16.34 38.93
C PRO A 185 24.96 -16.81 37.47
N THR A 186 25.92 -16.24 36.73
CA THR A 186 26.17 -16.61 35.33
C THR A 186 26.89 -17.96 35.22
N MET A 187 26.73 -18.64 34.08
CA MET A 187 27.50 -19.86 33.78
C MET A 187 29.01 -19.63 33.90
N ALA A 188 29.49 -18.47 33.45
CA ALA A 188 30.91 -18.14 33.49
C ALA A 188 31.43 -18.00 34.93
N ALA A 189 30.67 -17.35 35.81
CA ALA A 189 31.06 -17.22 37.22
C ALA A 189 31.12 -18.58 37.94
N GLN A 190 30.22 -19.51 37.60
CA GLN A 190 30.29 -20.88 38.13
C GLN A 190 31.56 -21.59 37.62
N LYS A 191 31.78 -21.61 36.30
CA LYS A 191 32.95 -22.26 35.70
C LYS A 191 34.28 -21.73 36.22
N GLN A 192 34.37 -20.44 36.51
CA GLN A 192 35.57 -19.83 37.09
C GLN A 192 35.87 -20.35 38.50
N ILE A 193 34.84 -20.62 39.31
CA ILE A 193 35.02 -21.18 40.64
C ILE A 193 35.37 -22.66 40.54
N GLU A 194 34.72 -23.41 39.63
CA GLU A 194 35.06 -24.80 39.34
C GLU A 194 36.53 -24.94 38.93
N SER A 195 37.01 -24.11 37.98
CA SER A 195 38.41 -24.14 37.54
C SER A 195 39.39 -23.76 38.66
N GLN A 196 39.02 -22.81 39.54
CA GLN A 196 39.86 -22.45 40.69
C GLN A 196 39.97 -23.60 41.71
N ILE A 197 38.89 -24.36 41.90
CA ILE A 197 38.88 -25.56 42.75
C ILE A 197 39.79 -26.62 42.12
N GLU A 198 39.61 -26.93 40.83
CA GLU A 198 40.44 -27.89 40.09
C GLU A 198 41.95 -27.54 40.14
N GLU A 199 42.30 -26.27 39.95
CA GLU A 199 43.69 -25.80 40.02
C GLU A 199 44.33 -25.95 41.40
N LEU A 200 43.53 -25.85 42.47
CA LEU A 200 43.99 -26.03 43.84
C LEU A 200 44.10 -27.50 44.22
N GLU A 201 43.18 -28.34 43.74
CA GLU A 201 43.22 -29.79 43.93
C GLU A 201 44.42 -30.43 43.23
N MET A 202 44.86 -29.90 42.09
CA MET A 202 46.06 -30.35 41.37
C MET A 202 47.40 -30.06 42.09
N LYS A 203 47.42 -29.16 43.08
CA LYS A 203 48.64 -28.73 43.79
C LYS A 203 48.79 -29.46 45.12
N GLU A 204 49.17 -30.74 45.07
CA GLU A 204 49.53 -31.51 46.27
C GLU A 204 51.04 -31.47 46.57
N PRO A 205 51.46 -31.31 47.85
CA PRO A 205 50.64 -31.13 49.04
C PRO A 205 50.17 -29.67 49.23
N LEU A 206 48.90 -29.50 49.64
CA LEU A 206 48.34 -28.17 49.88
C LEU A 206 48.85 -27.55 51.19
N THR A 207 49.12 -26.26 51.16
CA THR A 207 49.41 -25.45 52.36
C THR A 207 48.13 -25.21 53.17
N ALA A 208 48.20 -25.04 54.49
CA ALA A 208 47.04 -24.73 55.35
C ALA A 208 46.21 -23.52 54.87
N LYS A 209 46.85 -22.50 54.27
CA LYS A 209 46.16 -21.37 53.62
C LYS A 209 45.36 -21.79 52.38
N GLN A 210 45.90 -22.68 51.57
CA GLN A 210 45.25 -23.18 50.34
C GLN A 210 44.10 -24.13 50.68
N GLN A 211 44.22 -24.93 51.74
CA GLN A 211 43.12 -25.75 52.26
C GLN A 211 41.93 -24.89 52.70
N LYS A 212 42.18 -23.78 53.41
CA LYS A 212 41.13 -22.85 53.80
C LYS A 212 40.46 -22.18 52.59
N LEU A 213 41.25 -21.75 51.60
CA LEU A 213 40.74 -21.16 50.36
C LEU A 213 39.86 -22.15 49.58
N LEU A 214 40.28 -23.42 49.49
CA LEU A 214 39.53 -24.48 48.83
C LEU A 214 38.16 -24.69 49.50
N GLN A 215 38.10 -24.72 50.84
CA GLN A 215 36.84 -24.79 51.59
C GLN A 215 35.93 -23.58 51.32
N GLU A 216 36.49 -22.36 51.27
CA GLU A 216 35.72 -21.15 50.94
C GLU A 216 35.15 -21.18 49.51
N LEU A 217 35.93 -21.67 48.53
CA LEU A 217 35.49 -21.81 47.15
C LEU A 217 34.40 -22.88 46.99
N GLN A 218 34.54 -24.02 47.67
CA GLN A 218 33.52 -25.07 47.68
C GLN A 218 32.19 -24.56 48.28
N ALA A 219 32.24 -23.86 49.43
CA ALA A 219 31.04 -23.26 50.02
C ALA A 219 30.38 -22.22 49.09
N ARG A 220 31.19 -21.46 48.34
CA ARG A 220 30.69 -20.49 47.36
C ARG A 220 30.06 -21.17 46.14
N LEU A 221 30.62 -22.28 45.68
CA LEU A 221 30.06 -23.11 44.61
C LEU A 221 28.67 -23.62 44.99
N GLU A 222 28.52 -24.22 46.19
CA GLU A 222 27.22 -24.69 46.69
C GLU A 222 26.18 -23.57 46.75
N GLY A 223 26.58 -22.37 47.19
CA GLY A 223 25.71 -21.20 47.21
C GLY A 223 25.24 -20.78 45.81
N ILE A 224 26.13 -20.85 44.81
CA ILE A 224 25.79 -20.57 43.40
C ILE A 224 24.84 -21.63 42.85
N GLU A 225 25.11 -22.90 43.08
CA GLU A 225 24.27 -24.01 42.62
C GLU A 225 22.86 -23.93 43.22
N ARG A 226 22.77 -23.65 44.53
CA ARG A 226 21.49 -23.45 45.21
C ARG A 226 20.70 -22.29 44.59
N LYS A 227 21.32 -21.13 44.38
CA LYS A 227 20.65 -19.98 43.73
C LYS A 227 20.19 -20.31 42.31
N ARG A 228 21.00 -21.05 41.55
CA ARG A 228 20.66 -21.46 40.18
C ARG A 228 19.54 -22.50 40.12
N ARG A 229 19.41 -23.35 41.14
CA ARG A 229 18.32 -24.32 41.28
C ARG A 229 17.00 -23.62 41.62
N VAL A 230 17.03 -22.67 42.54
CA VAL A 230 15.83 -21.89 42.95
C VAL A 230 15.35 -20.99 41.82
N VAL A 231 16.27 -20.27 41.17
CA VAL A 231 15.92 -19.36 40.07
C VAL A 231 16.05 -20.10 38.74
N GLY A 232 14.98 -20.77 38.29
CA GLY A 232 14.91 -21.49 37.01
C GLY A 232 15.26 -20.62 35.79
N TYR A 233 15.73 -21.25 34.70
CA TYR A 233 16.21 -20.49 33.52
C TYR A 233 15.02 -19.85 32.80
N ILE A 234 13.97 -20.62 32.57
CA ILE A 234 12.64 -20.16 32.16
C ILE A 234 11.68 -20.61 33.26
N ASP A 235 10.80 -19.73 33.68
CA ASP A 235 9.75 -19.98 34.65
C ASP A 235 8.39 -19.85 33.96
N PRO A 236 7.34 -20.60 34.34
CA PRO A 236 5.98 -20.40 33.83
C PRO A 236 5.52 -18.94 33.84
N LEU A 237 5.96 -18.13 34.81
CA LEU A 237 5.65 -16.69 34.90
C LEU A 237 6.27 -15.86 33.76
N ASP A 238 7.36 -16.36 33.15
CA ASP A 238 8.04 -15.69 32.03
C ASP A 238 7.31 -15.89 30.70
N LEU A 239 6.53 -16.98 30.58
CA LEU A 239 5.91 -17.39 29.32
C LEU A 239 4.95 -16.32 28.80
N ARG A 240 5.09 -16.00 27.52
CA ARG A 240 4.18 -15.09 26.81
C ARG A 240 3.75 -15.74 25.51
N PHE A 241 2.44 -15.75 25.27
CA PHE A 241 1.83 -16.32 24.09
C PHE A 241 1.18 -15.21 23.27
N ASP A 242 1.31 -15.28 21.96
CA ASP A 242 0.59 -14.43 21.03
C ASP A 242 -0.88 -14.82 21.01
N THR A 243 -1.75 -13.85 21.27
CA THR A 243 -3.19 -14.06 21.29
C THR A 243 -3.78 -13.56 20.00
N TYR A 244 -4.63 -14.40 19.43
CA TYR A 244 -5.42 -14.08 18.26
C TYR A 244 -6.88 -14.08 18.67
N VAL A 245 -7.62 -13.06 18.23
CA VAL A 245 -9.07 -12.99 18.42
C VAL A 245 -9.71 -13.18 17.04
N PRO A 246 -10.78 -13.99 16.94
CA PRO A 246 -11.54 -14.09 15.71
C PRO A 246 -12.06 -12.69 15.33
N GLU A 247 -11.66 -12.23 14.16
CA GLU A 247 -12.19 -11.04 13.53
C GLU A 247 -13.17 -11.49 12.46
N LYS A 248 -14.39 -10.98 12.55
CA LYS A 248 -15.38 -11.18 11.48
C LYS A 248 -14.92 -10.32 10.31
N ILE A 249 -14.33 -10.93 9.30
CA ILE A 249 -14.10 -10.24 8.03
C ILE A 249 -15.48 -10.20 7.37
N ARG A 250 -16.04 -9.00 7.25
CA ARG A 250 -17.32 -8.77 6.60
C ARG A 250 -17.01 -8.57 5.12
N ASN A 251 -17.41 -9.52 4.29
CA ASN A 251 -17.28 -9.37 2.85
C ASN A 251 -18.57 -8.72 2.32
N SER A 252 -18.44 -7.54 1.73
CA SER A 252 -19.51 -6.92 0.97
C SER A 252 -19.49 -7.49 -0.45
N LYS A 253 -20.61 -8.07 -0.89
CA LYS A 253 -20.79 -8.45 -2.30
C LYS A 253 -21.08 -7.19 -3.11
N ALA A 254 -20.51 -7.11 -4.31
CA ALA A 254 -20.77 -6.01 -5.23
C ALA A 254 -20.94 -6.52 -6.67
N VAL A 255 -21.83 -5.89 -7.42
CA VAL A 255 -22.03 -6.14 -8.84
C VAL A 255 -21.81 -4.83 -9.60
N VAL A 256 -21.03 -4.90 -10.68
CA VAL A 256 -20.74 -3.75 -11.54
C VAL A 256 -21.30 -4.01 -12.93
N PHE A 257 -22.21 -3.13 -13.36
CA PHE A 257 -22.81 -3.16 -14.69
C PHE A 257 -22.03 -2.26 -15.64
N CYS A 258 -21.46 -2.86 -16.68
CA CYS A 258 -20.72 -2.16 -17.73
C CYS A 258 -21.62 -2.01 -18.95
N LEU A 259 -22.07 -0.78 -19.22
CA LEU A 259 -22.93 -0.46 -20.36
C LEU A 259 -22.11 0.24 -21.45
N MET A 260 -21.92 -0.44 -22.59
CA MET A 260 -21.20 0.12 -23.73
C MET A 260 -22.13 0.30 -24.93
N ASP A 261 -22.05 1.46 -25.56
CA ASP A 261 -22.69 1.69 -26.84
C ASP A 261 -21.85 1.06 -27.98
N VAL A 262 -22.52 0.35 -28.89
CA VAL A 262 -21.90 -0.29 -30.06
C VAL A 262 -22.61 0.19 -31.34
N SER A 263 -23.31 1.32 -31.26
CA SER A 263 -23.99 1.96 -32.36
C SER A 263 -23.07 2.32 -33.54
N GLY A 264 -23.70 2.76 -34.62
CA GLY A 264 -23.01 3.26 -35.81
C GLY A 264 -22.36 4.63 -35.64
N SER A 265 -22.76 5.43 -34.65
CA SER A 265 -22.16 6.75 -34.35
C SER A 265 -20.79 6.59 -33.68
N MET A 266 -20.61 5.53 -32.90
CA MET A 266 -19.31 5.16 -32.33
C MET A 266 -18.38 4.53 -33.39
N GLN A 267 -17.39 5.31 -33.83
CA GLN A 267 -16.35 4.83 -34.75
C GLN A 267 -15.31 3.97 -34.00
N GLU A 268 -14.29 3.51 -34.71
CA GLU A 268 -13.29 2.59 -34.17
C GLU A 268 -12.50 3.22 -33.00
N ARG A 269 -12.27 4.54 -33.06
CA ARG A 269 -11.57 5.31 -32.02
C ARG A 269 -12.39 5.41 -30.74
N GLU A 270 -13.66 5.77 -30.84
CA GLU A 270 -14.56 5.92 -29.68
C GLU A 270 -14.75 4.56 -29.01
N LYS A 271 -14.89 3.50 -29.81
CA LYS A 271 -14.93 2.12 -29.31
C LYS A 271 -13.63 1.74 -28.59
N ASP A 272 -12.46 2.11 -29.11
CA ASP A 272 -11.18 1.86 -28.45
C ASP A 272 -11.08 2.57 -27.09
N LEU A 273 -11.50 3.83 -26.99
CA LEU A 273 -11.54 4.58 -25.74
C LEU A 273 -12.48 3.95 -24.70
N ALA A 274 -13.69 3.57 -25.11
CA ALA A 274 -14.65 2.87 -24.25
C ALA A 274 -14.08 1.55 -23.73
N LYS A 275 -13.50 0.73 -24.62
CA LYS A 275 -12.91 -0.56 -24.26
C LYS A 275 -11.78 -0.41 -23.26
N ARG A 276 -10.90 0.59 -23.43
CA ARG A 276 -9.82 0.86 -22.48
C ARG A 276 -10.32 1.24 -21.09
N PHE A 277 -11.38 2.06 -21.02
CA PHE A 277 -12.01 2.39 -19.75
C PHE A 277 -12.58 1.15 -19.04
N PHE A 278 -13.34 0.32 -19.77
CA PHE A 278 -13.90 -0.91 -19.20
C PHE A 278 -12.84 -1.98 -18.88
N LEU A 279 -11.77 -2.08 -19.65
CA LEU A 279 -10.64 -2.94 -19.35
C LEU A 279 -9.96 -2.53 -18.04
N LEU A 280 -9.73 -1.23 -17.84
CA LEU A 280 -9.15 -0.70 -16.60
C LEU A 280 -10.07 -0.97 -15.41
N LEU A 281 -11.39 -0.80 -15.59
CA LEU A 281 -12.39 -1.13 -14.57
C LEU A 281 -12.40 -2.62 -14.24
N HIS A 282 -12.36 -3.49 -15.25
CA HIS A 282 -12.27 -4.94 -15.06
C HIS A 282 -11.01 -5.31 -14.26
N LEU A 283 -9.83 -4.81 -14.64
CA LEU A 283 -8.58 -5.07 -13.93
C LEU A 283 -8.62 -4.57 -12.48
N PHE A 284 -9.23 -3.40 -12.25
CA PHE A 284 -9.41 -2.85 -10.90
C PHE A 284 -10.29 -3.75 -10.03
N LEU A 285 -11.41 -4.23 -10.56
CA LEU A 285 -12.34 -5.08 -9.81
C LEU A 285 -11.76 -6.46 -9.53
N THR A 286 -11.24 -7.13 -10.56
CA THR A 286 -10.64 -8.48 -10.45
C THR A 286 -9.46 -8.51 -9.47
N ARG A 287 -8.71 -7.40 -9.35
CA ARG A 287 -7.56 -7.31 -8.44
C ARG A 287 -7.93 -6.80 -7.04
N GLY A 288 -8.87 -5.86 -6.96
CA GLY A 288 -9.22 -5.14 -5.73
C GLY A 288 -10.27 -5.83 -4.87
N TYR A 289 -11.09 -6.71 -5.45
CA TYR A 289 -12.24 -7.29 -4.77
C TYR A 289 -12.40 -8.79 -5.07
N GLU A 290 -12.50 -9.61 -4.02
CA GLU A 290 -12.68 -11.07 -4.15
C GLU A 290 -14.12 -11.48 -4.47
N GLN A 291 -15.10 -10.65 -4.12
CA GLN A 291 -16.54 -10.95 -4.24
C GLN A 291 -17.26 -9.90 -5.09
N THR A 292 -16.71 -9.62 -6.28
CA THR A 292 -17.34 -8.76 -7.29
C THR A 292 -17.78 -9.56 -8.52
N GLU A 293 -19.02 -9.34 -8.94
CA GLU A 293 -19.51 -9.80 -10.25
C GLU A 293 -19.53 -8.64 -11.25
N ILE A 294 -19.22 -8.93 -12.51
CA ILE A 294 -19.23 -7.95 -13.59
C ILE A 294 -20.24 -8.42 -14.64
N VAL A 295 -21.20 -7.55 -14.96
CA VAL A 295 -22.22 -7.82 -15.99
C VAL A 295 -21.99 -6.85 -17.14
N PHE A 296 -21.77 -7.40 -18.33
CA PHE A 296 -21.56 -6.61 -19.54
C PHE A 296 -22.86 -6.50 -20.33
N ILE A 297 -23.29 -5.25 -20.58
CA ILE A 297 -24.46 -4.93 -21.39
C ILE A 297 -23.97 -4.08 -22.56
N ARG A 298 -24.22 -4.57 -23.77
CA ARG A 298 -24.05 -3.77 -24.98
C ARG A 298 -25.41 -3.31 -25.47
N HIS A 299 -25.45 -2.14 -26.12
CA HIS A 299 -26.67 -1.64 -26.70
C HIS A 299 -26.46 -1.01 -28.06
N THR A 300 -27.52 -1.09 -28.86
CA THR A 300 -27.73 -0.31 -30.07
C THR A 300 -29.19 0.19 -30.04
N HIS A 301 -30.04 -0.31 -30.93
CA HIS A 301 -31.50 -0.17 -30.91
C HIS A 301 -32.16 -1.21 -29.99
N HIS A 302 -31.41 -2.25 -29.62
CA HIS A 302 -31.74 -3.23 -28.60
C HIS A 302 -30.54 -3.43 -27.68
N ALA A 303 -30.80 -3.79 -26.42
CA ALA A 303 -29.76 -4.10 -25.44
C ALA A 303 -29.70 -5.59 -25.14
N GLN A 304 -28.49 -6.11 -24.98
CA GLN A 304 -28.25 -7.52 -24.69
C GLN A 304 -27.13 -7.66 -23.66
N GLU A 305 -27.31 -8.59 -22.72
CA GLU A 305 -26.23 -9.06 -21.86
C GLU A 305 -25.30 -9.97 -22.67
N VAL A 306 -24.00 -9.76 -22.52
CA VAL A 306 -22.96 -10.49 -23.23
C VAL A 306 -21.83 -10.91 -22.30
N ASP A 307 -21.05 -11.88 -22.75
CA ASP A 307 -19.82 -12.27 -22.07
C ASP A 307 -18.68 -11.29 -22.41
N GLU A 308 -17.58 -11.37 -21.65
CA GLU A 308 -16.41 -10.49 -21.79
C GLU A 308 -15.86 -10.43 -23.23
N GLU A 309 -15.68 -11.60 -23.87
CA GLU A 309 -15.14 -11.67 -25.23
C GLU A 309 -16.07 -10.99 -26.24
N ALA A 310 -17.37 -11.23 -26.13
CA ALA A 310 -18.37 -10.61 -26.99
C ALA A 310 -18.46 -9.09 -26.74
N PHE A 311 -18.29 -8.64 -25.50
CA PHE A 311 -18.26 -7.22 -25.17
C PHE A 311 -17.09 -6.50 -25.84
N PHE A 312 -15.88 -7.04 -25.78
CA PHE A 312 -14.69 -6.37 -26.32
C PHE A 312 -14.45 -6.58 -27.82
N TYR A 313 -14.89 -7.70 -28.41
CA TYR A 313 -14.48 -8.06 -29.78
C TYR A 313 -15.63 -8.13 -30.79
N ALA A 314 -16.90 -8.17 -30.36
CA ALA A 314 -18.01 -8.26 -31.30
C ALA A 314 -18.17 -6.97 -32.12
N ARG A 315 -18.50 -7.13 -33.40
CA ARG A 315 -18.82 -6.04 -34.32
C ARG A 315 -20.30 -6.04 -34.61
N GLU A 316 -21.01 -5.05 -34.08
CA GLU A 316 -22.40 -4.76 -34.41
C GLU A 316 -22.52 -3.30 -34.84
N THR A 317 -23.52 -3.03 -35.67
CA THR A 317 -23.86 -1.70 -36.16
C THR A 317 -25.38 -1.54 -36.10
N GLY A 318 -25.84 -0.41 -35.58
CA GLY A 318 -27.26 -0.12 -35.39
C GLY A 318 -27.49 1.31 -34.92
N GLY A 319 -28.75 1.69 -34.73
CA GLY A 319 -29.10 3.00 -34.13
C GLY A 319 -28.76 3.05 -32.64
N THR A 320 -28.82 4.24 -32.06
CA THR A 320 -28.46 4.49 -30.65
C THR A 320 -29.72 4.78 -29.83
N ILE A 321 -30.16 3.81 -29.02
CA ILE A 321 -31.27 3.97 -28.06
C ILE A 321 -30.78 3.55 -26.68
N VAL A 322 -30.31 4.53 -25.91
CA VAL A 322 -29.67 4.32 -24.60
C VAL A 322 -30.64 3.75 -23.57
N SER A 323 -31.93 4.10 -23.62
CA SER A 323 -32.92 3.61 -22.64
C SER A 323 -33.04 2.09 -22.60
N THR A 324 -32.79 1.41 -23.73
CA THR A 324 -32.83 -0.05 -23.79
C THR A 324 -31.78 -0.68 -22.89
N ALA A 325 -30.60 -0.05 -22.77
CA ALA A 325 -29.51 -0.53 -21.92
C ALA A 325 -29.87 -0.41 -20.43
N LEU A 326 -30.47 0.73 -20.04
CA LEU A 326 -30.92 0.98 -18.68
C LEU A 326 -32.07 0.06 -18.27
N GLU A 327 -32.99 -0.22 -19.20
CA GLU A 327 -34.07 -1.19 -18.99
C GLU A 327 -33.52 -2.60 -18.81
N LYS A 328 -32.53 -3.00 -19.62
CA LYS A 328 -31.89 -4.30 -19.47
C LYS A 328 -31.13 -4.42 -18.14
N MET A 329 -30.45 -3.36 -17.71
CA MET A 329 -29.83 -3.30 -16.39
C MET A 329 -30.88 -3.46 -15.27
N LYS A 330 -32.01 -2.77 -15.36
CA LYS A 330 -33.12 -2.89 -14.40
C LYS A 330 -33.67 -4.32 -14.33
N GLU A 331 -33.89 -4.94 -15.48
CA GLU A 331 -34.36 -6.33 -15.59
C GLU A 331 -33.38 -7.29 -14.90
N VAL A 332 -32.09 -7.19 -15.23
CA VAL A 332 -31.05 -8.04 -14.65
C VAL A 332 -30.90 -7.85 -13.13
N ILE A 333 -30.99 -6.60 -12.65
CA ILE A 333 -30.96 -6.31 -11.22
C ILE A 333 -32.11 -7.02 -10.51
N ALA A 334 -33.33 -6.90 -11.04
CA ALA A 334 -34.52 -7.49 -10.44
C ALA A 334 -34.46 -9.04 -10.41
N ASP A 335 -33.87 -9.65 -11.44
CA ASP A 335 -33.81 -11.10 -11.58
C ASP A 335 -32.72 -11.78 -10.73
N ARG A 336 -31.52 -11.16 -10.63
CA ARG A 336 -30.34 -11.80 -10.01
C ARG A 336 -29.79 -11.10 -8.77
N TYR A 337 -30.03 -9.80 -8.60
CA TYR A 337 -29.28 -8.98 -7.64
C TYR A 337 -30.20 -8.25 -6.65
N PRO A 338 -30.68 -8.94 -5.59
CA PRO A 338 -31.45 -8.29 -4.54
C PRO A 338 -30.62 -7.21 -3.84
N THR A 339 -31.19 -6.02 -3.70
CA THR A 339 -30.54 -4.79 -3.18
C THR A 339 -30.17 -4.88 -1.69
N ASP A 340 -30.72 -5.85 -0.98
CA ASP A 340 -30.42 -6.13 0.43
C ASP A 340 -29.10 -6.87 0.59
N GLU A 341 -28.65 -7.61 -0.43
CA GLU A 341 -27.44 -8.45 -0.38
C GLU A 341 -26.28 -7.87 -1.20
N TRP A 342 -26.59 -7.24 -2.33
CA TRP A 342 -25.60 -6.75 -3.28
C TRP A 342 -25.46 -5.23 -3.24
N ASN A 343 -24.22 -4.75 -3.34
CA ASN A 343 -23.95 -3.37 -3.71
C ASN A 343 -23.92 -3.27 -5.24
N ILE A 344 -24.72 -2.38 -5.81
CA ILE A 344 -24.93 -2.26 -7.24
C ILE A 344 -24.25 -1.00 -7.75
N TYR A 345 -23.44 -1.17 -8.78
CA TYR A 345 -22.69 -0.10 -9.44
C TYR A 345 -23.00 -0.09 -10.94
N GLY A 346 -23.09 1.11 -11.52
CA GLY A 346 -23.25 1.27 -12.97
C GLY A 346 -22.09 2.06 -13.57
N ALA A 347 -21.59 1.62 -14.71
CA ALA A 347 -20.59 2.33 -15.50
C ALA A 347 -21.04 2.34 -16.96
N GLN A 348 -21.33 3.51 -17.51
CA GLN A 348 -21.81 3.69 -18.88
C GLN A 348 -20.79 4.46 -19.71
N ALA A 349 -20.51 4.00 -20.93
CA ALA A 349 -19.76 4.76 -21.93
C ALA A 349 -20.56 4.88 -23.24
N SER A 350 -20.67 6.09 -23.77
CA SER A 350 -21.37 6.41 -25.03
C SER A 350 -20.82 7.72 -25.61
N ASP A 351 -21.04 7.97 -26.90
CA ASP A 351 -20.72 9.21 -27.62
C ASP A 351 -21.72 10.36 -27.37
N GLY A 352 -22.82 10.10 -26.64
CA GLY A 352 -23.80 11.12 -26.27
C GLY A 352 -24.92 11.31 -27.29
N GLU A 353 -24.82 10.70 -28.48
CA GLU A 353 -25.88 10.72 -29.47
C GLU A 353 -27.02 9.79 -29.06
N ASN A 354 -28.27 10.27 -29.17
CA ASN A 354 -29.43 9.44 -28.83
C ASN A 354 -30.59 9.74 -29.76
N PHE A 355 -31.36 8.71 -30.14
CA PHE A 355 -32.42 8.88 -31.12
C PHE A 355 -33.70 9.47 -30.52
N GLY A 356 -34.08 10.68 -30.96
CA GLY A 356 -35.37 11.29 -30.64
C GLY A 356 -35.53 11.74 -29.18
N ASN A 357 -36.65 11.38 -28.53
CA ASN A 357 -36.95 11.81 -27.14
C ASN A 357 -36.41 10.86 -26.06
N ASP A 358 -35.45 10.00 -26.42
CA ASP A 358 -34.96 8.93 -25.54
C ASP A 358 -34.16 9.46 -24.34
N SER A 359 -33.50 10.61 -24.48
CA SER A 359 -32.72 11.23 -23.39
C SER A 359 -33.58 11.58 -22.16
N GLN A 360 -34.85 11.98 -22.35
CA GLN A 360 -35.78 12.22 -21.24
C GLN A 360 -36.24 10.92 -20.56
N ARG A 361 -36.38 9.85 -21.34
CA ARG A 361 -36.68 8.51 -20.79
C ARG A 361 -35.51 8.00 -19.96
N CYS A 362 -34.28 8.13 -20.45
CA CYS A 362 -33.06 7.75 -19.73
C CYS A 362 -32.94 8.47 -18.39
N LYS A 363 -33.16 9.79 -18.38
CA LYS A 363 -33.20 10.58 -17.14
C LYS A 363 -34.22 10.06 -16.14
N THR A 364 -35.42 9.70 -16.61
CA THR A 364 -36.50 9.20 -15.75
C THR A 364 -36.14 7.83 -15.16
N LEU A 365 -35.65 6.91 -15.99
CA LEU A 365 -35.19 5.58 -15.57
C LEU A 365 -34.05 5.68 -14.55
N LEU A 366 -33.05 6.53 -14.80
CA LEU A 366 -31.96 6.74 -13.84
C LEU A 366 -32.47 7.27 -12.50
N LEU A 367 -33.29 8.32 -12.49
CA LEU A 367 -33.74 8.94 -11.24
C LEU A 367 -34.72 8.07 -10.43
N GLN A 368 -35.61 7.34 -11.10
CA GLN A 368 -36.70 6.64 -10.43
C GLN A 368 -36.38 5.17 -10.15
N ASP A 369 -35.64 4.50 -11.04
CA ASP A 369 -35.46 3.05 -10.97
C ASP A 369 -34.04 2.64 -10.57
N LEU A 370 -33.00 3.25 -11.17
CA LEU A 370 -31.62 2.78 -11.00
C LEU A 370 -30.87 3.47 -9.85
N LEU A 371 -30.85 4.80 -9.80
CA LEU A 371 -30.10 5.52 -8.76
C LEU A 371 -30.59 5.26 -7.32
N PRO A 372 -31.87 4.96 -7.04
CA PRO A 372 -32.28 4.57 -5.70
C PRO A 372 -31.70 3.22 -5.22
N VAL A 373 -31.34 2.34 -6.15
CA VAL A 373 -30.80 1.00 -5.84
C VAL A 373 -29.28 0.90 -6.03
N CYS A 374 -28.69 1.79 -6.81
CA CYS A 374 -27.24 1.85 -7.04
C CYS A 374 -26.52 2.68 -5.98
N GLN A 375 -25.36 2.21 -5.54
CA GLN A 375 -24.44 2.92 -4.65
C GLN A 375 -23.68 4.01 -5.39
N PHE A 376 -23.34 3.77 -6.66
CA PHE A 376 -22.65 4.74 -7.50
C PHE A 376 -22.88 4.44 -8.98
N TYR A 377 -23.02 5.50 -9.77
CA TYR A 377 -23.18 5.41 -11.23
C TYR A 377 -22.21 6.39 -11.91
N ALA A 378 -21.35 5.87 -12.78
CA ALA A 378 -20.41 6.63 -13.59
C ALA A 378 -20.84 6.67 -15.05
N TYR A 379 -20.90 7.87 -15.63
CA TYR A 379 -21.11 8.07 -17.05
C TYR A 379 -19.88 8.70 -17.69
N VAL A 380 -19.43 8.11 -18.80
CA VAL A 380 -18.33 8.60 -19.62
C VAL A 380 -18.87 8.95 -20.99
N GLU A 381 -18.83 10.23 -21.33
CA GLU A 381 -19.12 10.70 -22.68
C GLU A 381 -17.82 10.74 -23.49
N ILE A 382 -17.81 10.08 -24.63
CA ILE A 382 -16.66 10.06 -25.53
C ILE A 382 -16.87 11.12 -26.60
N VAL A 383 -15.97 12.10 -26.65
CA VAL A 383 -16.05 13.23 -27.57
C VAL A 383 -14.92 13.19 -28.58
N ASP A 384 -15.11 13.88 -29.69
CA ASP A 384 -14.07 14.05 -30.71
C ASP A 384 -12.81 14.74 -30.18
N GLU A 385 -11.68 14.45 -30.81
CA GLU A 385 -10.38 15.01 -30.45
C GLU A 385 -10.33 16.54 -30.62
N ASP A 386 -11.04 17.07 -31.62
CA ASP A 386 -11.11 18.51 -31.91
C ASP A 386 -12.14 19.26 -31.03
N ALA A 387 -12.83 18.55 -30.13
CA ALA A 387 -13.86 19.09 -29.27
C ALA A 387 -13.31 19.70 -27.95
N ASP A 388 -12.15 20.36 -27.99
CA ASP A 388 -11.55 21.05 -26.83
C ASP A 388 -12.51 22.07 -26.17
N MET A 389 -13.38 22.68 -26.98
CA MET A 389 -14.47 23.55 -26.51
C MET A 389 -15.47 22.81 -25.61
N LEU A 390 -15.79 21.53 -25.89
CA LEU A 390 -16.70 20.73 -25.07
C LEU A 390 -16.01 20.26 -23.77
N LEU A 391 -14.72 19.96 -23.81
CA LEU A 391 -13.98 19.58 -22.59
C LEU A 391 -13.88 20.74 -21.59
N SER A 392 -13.75 21.96 -22.09
CA SER A 392 -13.65 23.17 -21.27
C SER A 392 -15.00 23.75 -20.87
N ASN A 393 -16.06 23.51 -21.65
CA ASN A 393 -17.40 24.00 -21.37
C ASN A 393 -18.34 22.88 -20.90
N ALA A 394 -18.50 22.77 -19.57
CA ALA A 394 -19.40 21.83 -18.93
C ALA A 394 -20.89 22.04 -19.30
N GLU A 395 -21.25 23.20 -19.85
CA GLU A 395 -22.63 23.54 -20.23
C GLU A 395 -22.99 23.20 -21.68
N ALA A 396 -22.00 22.98 -22.54
CA ALA A 396 -22.20 22.56 -23.92
C ALA A 396 -22.16 21.03 -24.01
N GLY A 397 -22.95 20.41 -24.87
CA GLY A 397 -22.98 18.95 -25.02
C GLY A 397 -24.22 18.45 -25.73
N GLU A 398 -24.17 17.17 -26.08
CA GLU A 398 -25.28 16.46 -26.72
C GLU A 398 -26.50 16.33 -25.79
N ASP A 399 -27.63 15.95 -26.37
CA ASP A 399 -28.92 15.87 -25.67
C ASP A 399 -28.87 14.95 -24.44
N LEU A 400 -28.08 13.86 -24.50
CA LEU A 400 -27.90 12.94 -23.38
C LEU A 400 -27.10 13.58 -22.24
N TRP A 401 -26.00 14.28 -22.55
CA TRP A 401 -25.20 15.01 -21.56
C TRP A 401 -26.04 16.03 -20.80
N GLN A 402 -26.86 16.81 -21.51
CA GLN A 402 -27.74 17.80 -20.88
C GLN A 402 -28.78 17.14 -19.96
N ALA A 403 -29.35 16.02 -20.39
CA ALA A 403 -30.29 15.26 -19.57
C ALA A 403 -29.63 14.73 -18.29
N TYR A 404 -28.42 14.18 -18.40
CA TYR A 404 -27.67 13.61 -17.27
C TYR A 404 -27.08 14.68 -16.35
N ARG A 405 -26.76 15.87 -16.86
CA ARG A 405 -26.38 17.02 -16.02
C ARG A 405 -27.49 17.39 -15.03
N GLN A 406 -28.75 17.29 -15.44
CA GLN A 406 -29.90 17.50 -14.55
C GLN A 406 -30.10 16.37 -13.54
N VAL A 407 -29.54 15.18 -13.80
CA VAL A 407 -29.47 14.07 -12.84
C VAL A 407 -28.37 14.33 -11.82
N LYS A 408 -27.17 14.72 -12.29
CA LYS A 408 -26.02 15.09 -11.43
C LYS A 408 -26.33 16.22 -10.45
N SER A 409 -27.15 17.19 -10.85
CA SER A 409 -27.56 18.27 -9.93
C SER A 409 -28.51 17.82 -8.81
N LYS A 410 -29.16 16.66 -8.96
CA LYS A 410 -30.12 16.11 -7.99
C LYS A 410 -29.53 15.02 -7.10
N VAL A 411 -28.53 14.28 -7.58
CA VAL A 411 -28.05 13.05 -6.95
C VAL A 411 -26.53 13.10 -6.80
N GLN A 412 -26.03 12.86 -5.57
CA GLN A 412 -24.60 12.96 -5.25
C GLN A 412 -23.76 11.76 -5.70
N HIS A 413 -24.39 10.58 -5.80
CA HIS A 413 -23.75 9.33 -6.20
C HIS A 413 -23.87 9.04 -7.71
N PHE A 414 -24.00 10.10 -8.51
CA PHE A 414 -23.93 10.06 -9.97
C PHE A 414 -22.80 10.98 -10.43
N GLU A 415 -21.81 10.43 -11.12
CA GLU A 415 -20.70 11.17 -11.69
C GLU A 415 -20.67 11.05 -13.20
N MET A 416 -20.25 12.14 -13.86
CA MET A 416 -20.12 12.18 -15.30
C MET A 416 -18.85 12.93 -15.71
N GLN A 417 -18.14 12.38 -16.69
CA GLN A 417 -16.89 12.94 -17.22
C GLN A 417 -16.79 12.73 -18.74
N ARG A 418 -15.95 13.54 -19.39
CA ARG A 418 -15.69 13.47 -20.84
C ARG A 418 -14.32 12.93 -21.16
N VAL A 419 -14.23 12.06 -22.16
CA VAL A 419 -12.97 11.50 -22.66
C VAL A 419 -12.82 11.83 -24.14
N SER A 420 -11.73 12.49 -24.51
CA SER A 420 -11.33 12.71 -25.91
C SER A 420 -10.08 11.92 -26.29
N LEU A 421 -9.17 11.73 -25.34
CA LEU A 421 -7.86 11.12 -25.55
C LEU A 421 -7.64 9.94 -24.59
N PRO A 422 -6.82 8.94 -24.98
CA PRO A 422 -6.49 7.81 -24.11
C PRO A 422 -5.83 8.24 -22.78
N SER A 423 -5.09 9.35 -22.78
CA SER A 423 -4.44 9.92 -21.60
C SER A 423 -5.41 10.44 -20.54
N HIS A 424 -6.68 10.73 -20.91
CA HIS A 424 -7.71 11.21 -20.00
C HIS A 424 -8.37 10.08 -19.19
N ILE A 425 -8.31 8.84 -19.68
CA ILE A 425 -9.00 7.69 -19.09
C ILE A 425 -8.58 7.45 -17.64
N TYR A 426 -7.27 7.36 -17.37
CA TYR A 426 -6.79 7.06 -16.03
C TYR A 426 -7.06 8.18 -15.00
N PRO A 427 -6.83 9.48 -15.30
CA PRO A 427 -7.27 10.57 -14.43
C PRO A 427 -8.76 10.52 -14.08
N ILE A 428 -9.63 10.29 -15.07
CA ILE A 428 -11.09 10.20 -14.88
C ILE A 428 -11.45 8.97 -14.04
N PHE A 429 -10.83 7.83 -14.33
CA PHE A 429 -11.00 6.62 -13.55
C PHE A 429 -10.65 6.85 -12.08
N ARG A 430 -9.51 7.49 -11.80
CA ARG A 430 -9.16 7.87 -10.43
C ARG A 430 -10.20 8.80 -9.81
N GLU A 431 -10.70 9.79 -10.53
CA GLU A 431 -11.71 10.71 -9.99
C GLU A 431 -12.99 9.99 -9.56
N PHE A 432 -13.44 8.99 -10.33
CA PHE A 432 -14.61 8.18 -9.98
C PHE A 432 -14.40 7.30 -8.74
N PHE A 433 -13.22 6.69 -8.59
CA PHE A 433 -12.93 5.69 -7.56
C PHE A 433 -12.02 6.19 -6.43
N LEU A 434 -11.74 7.49 -6.36
CA LEU A 434 -11.01 8.07 -5.23
C LEU A 434 -11.95 8.11 -4.00
N PRO A 435 -11.46 7.70 -2.82
CA PRO A 435 -12.20 7.83 -1.56
C PRO A 435 -12.66 9.28 -1.37
N LYS A 436 -13.96 9.53 -1.54
CA LYS A 436 -14.55 10.81 -1.15
C LYS A 436 -14.51 10.84 0.38
N ILE A 437 -13.61 11.64 0.95
CA ILE A 437 -13.48 11.81 2.40
C ILE A 437 -14.87 12.13 2.96
N LYS A 438 -15.44 11.22 3.76
CA LYS A 438 -16.65 11.46 4.56
C LYS A 438 -16.34 12.50 5.63
N GLY A 439 -16.24 13.77 5.22
CA GLY A 439 -15.98 14.92 6.07
C GLY A 439 -17.20 15.84 6.12
N ALA A 440 -17.80 15.93 7.31
CA ALA A 440 -18.78 16.94 7.75
C ALA A 440 -20.29 16.68 7.54
N GLN A 441 -20.84 15.54 8.00
CA GLN A 441 -22.31 15.41 8.17
C GLN A 441 -22.80 14.98 9.57
N HIS A 442 -21.93 14.86 10.58
CA HIS A 442 -22.38 14.67 11.98
C HIS A 442 -21.67 15.64 12.94
N ALA A 443 -21.86 16.94 12.72
CA ALA A 443 -21.62 17.98 13.71
C ALA A 443 -22.60 19.13 13.43
N GLY A 444 -23.89 18.91 13.69
CA GLY A 444 -24.92 19.92 13.48
C GLY A 444 -26.30 19.34 13.21
N SER A 445 -26.91 18.72 14.21
CA SER A 445 -28.36 18.77 14.48
C SER A 445 -28.59 18.38 15.93
#